data_AF-A0A7S3FG94-F1
#
_entry.id   AF-A0A7S3FG94-F1
#
_cell.length_a   1.000
_cell.length_b   1.000
_cell.length_c   1.000
_cell.angle_alpha   90.00
_cell.angle_beta   90.00
_cell.angle_gamma   90.00
#
_symmetry.space_group_name_H-M   'P 1'
#
loop_
_entity.id
_entity.type
_entity.pdbx_description
1 polymer ?
#
loop_
_entity_poly.entity_id
_entity_poly.type
_entity_poly.pdbx_seq_one_letter_code
_entity_poly.pdbx_strand_id
1 'polypeptide(L)'
;AKLWRLALPNAELWEAETDAVCVRKHRERLLAQGIHALVGDQNNRSTVEHWIRKSGGHFSVVIDDGAHKNGPILTSFQMLWPHVVPGGLYFIEDLHVGRKDRWDDTKGEAVMADVLQAWMEQKMIFSSWRDGSASNYANRQAQQRVAKWPVPKNVAFIFCQNAACVIGKTTNNIRARSTFGAGKGCPAPEK
;
A
#
# COMPACT_ATOMS: atom_id res chain seq x y z
N ALA A 1 -6.81 -10.14 -15.77
CA ALA A 1 -5.56 -9.38 -15.98
C ALA A 1 -5.04 -9.43 -17.44
N LYS A 2 -5.88 -9.31 -18.49
CA LYS A 2 -5.40 -9.36 -19.89
C LYS A 2 -4.48 -8.20 -20.28
N LEU A 3 -4.80 -6.98 -19.83
CA LEU A 3 -4.02 -5.76 -20.10
C LEU A 3 -2.55 -5.93 -19.66
N TRP A 4 -2.35 -6.48 -18.46
CA TRP A 4 -1.03 -6.66 -17.88
C TRP A 4 -0.14 -7.64 -18.65
N ARG A 5 -0.70 -8.69 -19.27
CA ARG A 5 0.05 -9.59 -20.17
C ARG A 5 0.46 -8.92 -21.49
N LEU A 6 -0.26 -7.89 -21.94
CA LEU A 6 0.12 -7.11 -23.12
C LEU A 6 1.16 -6.04 -22.79
N ALA A 7 0.97 -5.32 -21.68
CA ALA A 7 1.88 -4.25 -21.25
C ALA A 7 3.22 -4.78 -20.67
N LEU A 8 3.18 -5.94 -20.00
CA LEU A 8 4.32 -6.56 -19.34
C LEU A 8 4.46 -8.03 -19.80
N PRO A 9 4.85 -8.28 -21.06
CA PRO A 9 4.81 -9.63 -21.67
C PRO A 9 5.65 -10.66 -20.92
N ASN A 10 6.72 -10.24 -20.24
CA ASN A 10 7.63 -11.10 -19.48
C ASN A 10 7.32 -11.18 -17.97
N ALA A 11 6.28 -10.51 -17.47
CA ALA A 11 5.95 -10.55 -16.05
C ALA A 11 5.35 -11.90 -15.63
N GLU A 12 5.66 -12.37 -14.43
CA GLU A 12 4.84 -13.36 -13.74
C GLU A 12 3.55 -12.68 -13.26
N LEU A 13 2.39 -13.23 -13.62
CA LEU A 13 1.10 -12.59 -13.35
C LEU A 13 0.23 -13.49 -12.48
N TRP A 14 -0.20 -12.96 -11.34
CA TRP A 14 -1.14 -13.59 -10.42
C TRP A 14 -2.43 -12.78 -10.38
N GLU A 15 -3.57 -13.47 -10.34
CA GLU A 15 -4.90 -12.85 -10.32
C GLU A 15 -5.75 -13.58 -9.26
N ALA A 16 -6.24 -12.84 -8.27
CA ALA A 16 -6.97 -13.37 -7.12
C ALA A 16 -8.44 -12.91 -7.18
N GLU A 17 -9.36 -13.86 -6.99
CA GLU A 17 -10.80 -13.66 -7.14
C GLU A 17 -11.52 -14.45 -6.03
N THR A 18 -12.59 -13.91 -5.46
CA THR A 18 -13.34 -14.53 -4.38
C THR A 18 -14.30 -15.62 -4.89
N ASP A 19 -14.86 -15.45 -6.10
CA ASP A 19 -15.70 -16.47 -6.72
C ASP A 19 -14.90 -17.68 -7.26
N ALA A 20 -14.84 -18.72 -6.43
CA ALA A 20 -14.29 -20.03 -6.78
C ALA A 20 -14.99 -20.73 -7.97
N VAL A 21 -16.21 -20.34 -8.35
CA VAL A 21 -16.89 -20.81 -9.57
C VAL A 21 -16.35 -20.06 -10.79
N CYS A 22 -16.29 -18.72 -10.76
CA CYS A 22 -15.65 -17.88 -11.78
C CYS A 22 -14.20 -18.35 -12.08
N VAL A 23 -13.38 -18.52 -11.03
CA VAL A 23 -11.99 -18.98 -11.20
C VAL A 23 -11.92 -20.36 -11.84
N ARG A 24 -12.75 -21.33 -11.42
CA ARG A 24 -12.76 -22.66 -12.05
C ARG A 24 -13.18 -22.59 -13.52
N LYS A 25 -14.23 -21.82 -13.83
CA LYS A 25 -14.75 -21.60 -15.19
C LYS A 25 -13.74 -20.95 -16.15
N HIS A 26 -12.79 -20.18 -15.62
CA HIS A 26 -11.83 -19.42 -16.43
C HIS A 26 -10.36 -19.82 -16.25
N ARG A 27 -10.05 -20.79 -15.38
CA ARG A 27 -8.69 -21.27 -15.05
C ARG A 27 -7.84 -21.59 -16.27
N GLU A 28 -8.36 -22.38 -17.21
CA GLU A 28 -7.62 -22.78 -18.41
C GLU A 28 -7.32 -21.59 -19.32
N ARG A 29 -8.29 -20.68 -19.50
CA ARG A 29 -8.12 -19.46 -20.30
C ARG A 29 -7.10 -18.50 -19.66
N LEU A 30 -7.04 -18.42 -18.34
CA LEU A 30 -6.05 -17.61 -17.62
C LEU A 30 -4.65 -18.24 -17.73
N LEU A 31 -4.53 -19.56 -17.53
CA LEU A 31 -3.26 -20.28 -17.64
C LEU A 31 -2.69 -20.23 -19.06
N ALA A 32 -3.53 -20.34 -20.10
CA ALA A 32 -3.15 -20.15 -21.49
C ALA A 32 -2.68 -18.72 -21.84
N GLN A 33 -2.88 -17.75 -20.93
CA GLN A 33 -2.35 -16.39 -21.02
C GLN A 33 -1.20 -16.14 -20.02
N GLY A 34 -0.67 -17.20 -19.38
CA GLY A 34 0.36 -17.12 -18.35
C GLY A 34 -0.10 -16.39 -17.09
N ILE A 35 -1.39 -16.50 -16.73
CA ILE A 35 -1.96 -15.87 -15.53
C ILE A 35 -2.32 -16.95 -14.51
N HIS A 36 -1.72 -16.85 -13.33
CA HIS A 36 -1.87 -17.81 -12.24
C HIS A 36 -3.04 -17.41 -11.35
N ALA A 37 -4.16 -18.13 -11.47
CA ALA A 37 -5.39 -17.82 -10.76
C ALA A 37 -5.42 -18.36 -9.31
N LEU A 38 -5.67 -17.46 -8.36
CA LEU A 38 -5.86 -17.69 -6.92
C LEU A 38 -7.35 -17.53 -6.54
N VAL A 39 -7.73 -18.04 -5.38
CA VAL A 39 -9.13 -18.03 -4.89
C VAL A 39 -9.21 -17.47 -3.47
N GLY A 40 -10.24 -16.66 -3.19
CA GLY A 40 -10.75 -16.36 -1.85
C GLY A 40 -10.96 -14.88 -1.53
N ASP A 41 -11.35 -14.59 -0.29
CA ASP A 41 -11.59 -13.23 0.21
C ASP A 41 -10.28 -12.54 0.63
N GLN A 42 -10.02 -11.34 0.10
CA GLN A 42 -8.88 -10.49 0.47
C GLN A 42 -8.93 -9.99 1.92
N ASN A 43 -10.12 -9.99 2.55
CA ASN A 43 -10.30 -9.63 3.95
C ASN A 43 -9.99 -10.80 4.90
N ASN A 44 -9.82 -12.02 4.38
CA ASN A 44 -9.37 -13.17 5.16
C ASN A 44 -7.84 -13.24 5.17
N ARG A 45 -7.24 -12.89 6.32
CA ARG A 45 -5.77 -12.89 6.49
C ARG A 45 -5.12 -14.23 6.16
N SER A 46 -5.74 -15.37 6.49
CA SER A 46 -5.20 -16.70 6.16
C SER A 46 -5.27 -17.01 4.65
N THR A 47 -6.26 -16.46 3.95
CA THR A 47 -6.35 -16.49 2.48
C THR A 47 -5.24 -15.66 1.84
N VAL A 48 -5.03 -14.41 2.29
CA VAL A 48 -3.95 -13.56 1.75
C VAL A 48 -2.57 -14.14 2.06
N GLU A 49 -2.38 -14.75 3.25
CA GLU A 49 -1.16 -15.48 3.59
C GLU A 49 -0.96 -16.73 2.71
N HIS A 50 -2.03 -17.45 2.35
CA HIS A 50 -1.98 -18.51 1.35
C HIS A 50 -1.57 -17.98 -0.04
N TRP A 51 -2.10 -16.83 -0.48
CA TRP A 51 -1.70 -16.20 -1.73
C TRP A 51 -0.21 -15.85 -1.74
N ILE A 52 0.29 -15.18 -0.70
CA ILE A 52 1.72 -14.84 -0.53
C ILE A 52 2.60 -16.09 -0.60
N ARG A 53 2.25 -17.16 0.11
CA ARG A 53 2.99 -18.45 0.03
C ARG A 53 2.92 -19.08 -1.36
N LYS A 54 1.78 -18.95 -2.06
CA LYS A 54 1.55 -19.62 -3.34
C LYS A 54 2.22 -18.90 -4.53
N SER A 55 2.38 -17.57 -4.45
CA SER A 55 3.09 -16.76 -5.44
C SER A 55 4.57 -16.51 -5.10
N GLY A 56 5.05 -16.98 -3.95
CA GLY A 56 6.41 -16.67 -3.46
C GLY A 56 6.59 -15.24 -2.92
N GLY A 57 5.53 -14.43 -2.85
CA GLY A 57 5.59 -13.02 -2.42
C GLY A 57 6.37 -12.14 -3.39
N HIS A 58 7.29 -11.31 -2.86
CA HIS A 58 8.25 -10.50 -3.63
C HIS A 58 7.64 -9.70 -4.79
N PHE A 59 6.51 -9.04 -4.54
CA PHE A 59 5.73 -8.35 -5.56
C PHE A 59 6.45 -7.07 -6.06
N SER A 60 6.77 -7.00 -7.35
CA SER A 60 7.20 -5.75 -8.01
C SER A 60 6.06 -4.73 -8.07
N VAL A 61 4.84 -5.21 -8.31
CA VAL A 61 3.61 -4.42 -8.33
C VAL A 61 2.50 -5.24 -7.64
N VAL A 62 1.68 -4.58 -6.82
CA VAL A 62 0.37 -5.05 -6.37
C VAL A 62 -0.69 -4.06 -6.85
N ILE A 63 -1.86 -4.54 -7.23
CA ILE A 63 -3.02 -3.72 -7.62
C ILE A 63 -4.23 -4.23 -6.84
N ASP A 64 -4.87 -3.35 -6.09
CA ASP A 64 -6.09 -3.63 -5.32
C ASP A 64 -7.30 -3.03 -6.05
N ASP A 65 -7.81 -3.83 -6.99
CA ASP A 65 -9.05 -3.64 -7.74
C ASP A 65 -10.03 -4.77 -7.36
N GLY A 66 -10.23 -4.93 -6.05
CA GLY A 66 -10.93 -6.06 -5.44
C GLY A 66 -12.34 -5.73 -4.97
N ALA A 67 -12.61 -5.93 -3.68
CA ALA A 67 -13.95 -5.76 -3.11
C ALA A 67 -14.44 -4.29 -3.01
N HIS A 68 -13.62 -3.30 -3.38
CA HIS A 68 -13.84 -1.84 -3.25
C HIS A 68 -14.30 -1.36 -1.85
N LYS A 69 -14.13 -2.18 -0.81
CA LYS A 69 -14.54 -1.92 0.58
C LYS A 69 -13.34 -1.52 1.44
N ASN A 70 -13.56 -0.58 2.35
CA ASN A 70 -12.53 -0.01 3.21
C ASN A 70 -11.80 -1.06 4.06
N GLY A 71 -12.53 -1.98 4.72
CA GLY A 71 -11.95 -3.05 5.53
C GLY A 71 -11.08 -4.03 4.71
N PRO A 72 -11.64 -4.68 3.67
CA PRO A 72 -10.91 -5.55 2.75
C PRO A 72 -9.66 -4.92 2.14
N ILE A 73 -9.71 -3.68 1.66
CA ILE A 73 -8.54 -2.95 1.11
C ILE A 73 -7.47 -2.74 2.18
N LEU A 74 -7.88 -2.38 3.41
CA LEU A 74 -6.95 -2.18 4.51
C LEU A 74 -6.30 -3.51 4.95
N THR A 75 -7.05 -4.62 4.95
CA THR A 75 -6.53 -5.96 5.28
C THR A 75 -5.55 -6.48 4.23
N SER A 76 -5.90 -6.42 2.93
CA SER A 76 -5.02 -6.81 1.84
C SER A 76 -3.74 -5.96 1.84
N PHE A 77 -3.87 -4.63 1.96
CA PHE A 77 -2.71 -3.75 2.03
C PHE A 77 -1.79 -4.09 3.22
N GLN A 78 -2.34 -4.26 4.43
CA GLN A 78 -1.54 -4.61 5.62
C GLN A 78 -0.78 -5.94 5.46
N MET A 79 -1.37 -6.92 4.79
CA MET A 79 -0.80 -8.26 4.59
C MET A 79 0.21 -8.30 3.42
N LEU A 80 -0.07 -7.60 2.32
CA LEU A 80 0.70 -7.64 1.08
C LEU A 80 1.83 -6.59 1.03
N TRP A 81 1.64 -5.40 1.63
CA TRP A 81 2.65 -4.34 1.64
C TRP A 81 4.03 -4.78 2.16
N PRO A 82 4.16 -5.63 3.21
CA PRO A 82 5.46 -6.18 3.62
C PRO A 82 6.20 -6.90 2.48
N HIS A 83 5.47 -7.61 1.61
CA HIS A 83 5.99 -8.47 0.55
C HIS A 83 6.21 -7.75 -0.80
N VAL A 84 5.80 -6.48 -0.94
CA VAL A 84 6.25 -5.62 -2.07
C VAL A 84 7.78 -5.45 -2.01
N VAL A 85 8.49 -5.48 -3.13
CA VAL A 85 9.96 -5.33 -3.15
C VAL A 85 10.41 -3.88 -2.90
N PRO A 86 11.67 -3.62 -2.49
CA PRO A 86 12.23 -2.26 -2.50
C PRO A 86 12.12 -1.64 -3.90
N GLY A 87 11.56 -0.43 -4.00
CA GLY A 87 11.25 0.22 -5.29
C GLY A 87 9.94 -0.24 -5.95
N GLY A 88 9.28 -1.28 -5.43
CA GLY A 88 7.99 -1.76 -5.92
C GLY A 88 6.82 -0.83 -5.59
N LEU A 89 5.68 -1.08 -6.24
CA LEU A 89 4.48 -0.24 -6.17
C LEU A 89 3.26 -1.00 -5.62
N TYR A 90 2.38 -0.31 -4.91
CA TYR A 90 1.05 -0.79 -4.54
C TYR A 90 0.00 0.20 -5.04
N PHE A 91 -0.86 -0.22 -5.96
CA PHE A 91 -1.99 0.57 -6.46
C PHE A 91 -3.28 0.20 -5.70
N ILE A 92 -4.15 1.18 -5.47
CA ILE A 92 -5.49 1.00 -4.92
C ILE A 92 -6.44 1.77 -5.82
N GLU A 93 -7.45 1.08 -6.35
CA GLU A 93 -8.42 1.64 -7.31
C GLU A 93 -9.81 1.79 -6.68
N ASP A 94 -10.71 2.46 -7.42
CA ASP A 94 -12.12 2.71 -7.07
C ASP A 94 -12.45 3.30 -5.69
N LEU A 95 -11.50 4.01 -5.06
CA LEU A 95 -11.65 4.75 -3.80
C LEU A 95 -12.84 5.72 -3.78
N HIS A 96 -13.36 6.10 -4.95
CA HIS A 96 -14.52 6.98 -5.13
C HIS A 96 -15.82 6.42 -4.50
N VAL A 97 -15.91 5.12 -4.22
CA VAL A 97 -17.08 4.53 -3.54
C VAL A 97 -17.00 4.55 -2.01
N GLY A 98 -15.82 4.80 -1.42
CA GLY A 98 -15.47 4.48 -0.03
C GLY A 98 -16.23 5.24 1.09
N ARG A 99 -17.21 6.09 0.78
CA ARG A 99 -18.12 6.72 1.76
C ARG A 99 -19.60 6.34 1.57
N LYS A 100 -19.92 5.47 0.61
CA LYS A 100 -21.29 4.96 0.40
C LYS A 100 -21.51 3.77 1.34
N ASP A 101 -22.64 3.71 2.06
CA ASP A 101 -22.92 2.73 3.12
C ASP A 101 -22.67 1.26 2.73
N ARG A 102 -22.91 0.90 1.47
CA ARG A 102 -22.66 -0.44 0.91
C ARG A 102 -21.17 -0.85 0.94
N TRP A 103 -20.28 0.13 0.85
CA TRP A 103 -18.84 -0.05 0.66
C TRP A 103 -18.01 0.39 1.88
N ASP A 104 -18.55 1.23 2.76
CA ASP A 104 -17.92 1.56 4.04
C ASP A 104 -18.34 0.60 5.16
N ASP A 105 -17.79 -0.61 5.11
CA ASP A 105 -17.90 -1.59 6.20
C ASP A 105 -17.14 -1.19 7.48
N THR A 106 -16.35 -0.12 7.45
CA THR A 106 -15.68 0.46 8.62
C THR A 106 -16.52 1.49 9.37
N LYS A 107 -17.69 1.89 8.83
CA LYS A 107 -18.60 2.87 9.45
C LYS A 107 -17.93 4.21 9.80
N GLY A 108 -17.08 4.71 8.90
CA GLY A 108 -16.29 5.93 9.06
C GLY A 108 -14.95 5.74 9.77
N GLU A 109 -14.68 4.59 10.42
CA GLU A 109 -13.49 4.45 11.26
C GLU A 109 -12.18 4.32 10.48
N ALA A 110 -12.21 3.78 9.25
CA ALA A 110 -11.02 3.62 8.41
C ALA A 110 -11.33 3.73 6.91
N VAL A 111 -12.09 4.76 6.52
CA VAL A 111 -12.30 5.12 5.11
C VAL A 111 -10.95 5.27 4.40
N MET A 112 -10.68 4.48 3.36
CA MET A 112 -9.31 4.34 2.85
C MET A 112 -8.75 5.67 2.30
N ALA A 113 -9.61 6.53 1.75
CA ALA A 113 -9.24 7.88 1.34
C ALA A 113 -8.76 8.77 2.51
N ASP A 114 -9.29 8.59 3.72
CA ASP A 114 -8.88 9.34 4.92
C ASP A 114 -7.56 8.79 5.48
N VAL A 115 -7.40 7.46 5.46
CA VAL A 115 -6.14 6.77 5.78
C VAL A 115 -5.00 7.27 4.86
N LEU A 116 -5.25 7.35 3.55
CA LEU A 116 -4.30 7.83 2.55
C LEU A 116 -3.96 9.32 2.74
N GLN A 117 -4.95 10.17 3.03
CA GLN A 117 -4.72 11.58 3.37
C GLN A 117 -3.86 11.75 4.62
N ALA A 118 -4.16 11.00 5.69
CA ALA A 118 -3.36 11.01 6.92
C ALA A 118 -1.91 10.55 6.68
N TRP A 119 -1.69 9.57 5.80
CA TRP A 119 -0.35 9.15 5.41
C TRP A 119 0.37 10.19 4.52
N MET A 120 -0.33 10.86 3.62
CA MET A 120 0.24 11.95 2.80
C MET A 120 0.65 13.15 3.65
N GLU A 121 -0.19 13.59 4.60
CA GLU A 121 0.14 14.69 5.53
C GLU A 121 1.44 14.40 6.31
N GLN A 122 1.53 13.20 6.91
CA GLN A 122 2.71 12.69 7.62
C GLN A 122 3.98 12.57 6.74
N LYS A 123 3.83 12.61 5.42
CA LYS A 123 4.92 12.52 4.42
C LYS A 123 5.30 13.87 3.83
N MET A 124 4.43 14.88 3.91
CA MET A 124 4.71 16.26 3.47
C MET A 124 5.26 17.13 4.60
N ILE A 125 4.81 16.92 5.84
CA ILE A 125 5.08 17.82 6.96
C ILE A 125 6.17 17.24 7.87
N PHE A 126 7.40 17.72 7.70
CA PHE A 126 8.60 17.28 8.44
C PHE A 126 8.91 18.09 9.72
N SER A 127 8.01 18.98 10.15
CA SER A 127 8.24 19.93 11.26
C SER A 127 8.10 19.31 12.68
N SER A 128 8.31 20.14 13.70
CA SER A 128 8.37 19.82 15.14
C SER A 128 7.11 19.22 15.79
N TRP A 129 6.07 18.88 15.01
CA TRP A 129 4.93 18.09 15.50
C TRP A 129 5.33 16.74 16.13
N ARG A 130 6.54 16.25 15.80
CA ARG A 130 7.15 15.03 16.33
C ARG A 130 7.91 15.18 17.65
N ASP A 131 8.33 16.38 18.03
CA ASP A 131 8.94 16.65 19.34
C ASP A 131 7.93 17.18 20.37
N GLY A 132 6.75 17.63 19.92
CA GLY A 132 5.65 18.05 20.79
C GLY A 132 5.74 19.49 21.30
N SER A 133 6.78 20.25 20.91
CA SER A 133 6.99 21.65 21.35
C SER A 133 5.87 22.61 20.95
N ALA A 134 5.17 22.31 19.84
CA ALA A 134 4.07 23.12 19.34
C ALA A 134 2.72 22.41 19.53
N SER A 135 1.76 23.10 20.16
CA SER A 135 0.56 22.47 20.76
C SER A 135 -0.79 22.97 20.20
N ASN A 136 -0.79 23.71 19.08
CA ASN A 136 -2.01 24.32 18.52
C ASN A 136 -3.00 23.27 17.94
N TYR A 137 -4.23 23.71 17.66
CA TYR A 137 -5.34 22.84 17.23
C TYR A 137 -5.00 21.95 16.02
N ALA A 138 -4.39 22.50 14.97
CA ALA A 138 -4.08 21.76 13.74
C ALA A 138 -3.12 20.60 14.01
N ASN A 139 -2.13 20.81 14.89
CA ASN A 139 -1.10 19.82 15.12
C ASN A 139 -1.55 18.76 16.13
N ARG A 140 -2.45 19.08 17.06
CA ARG A 140 -3.15 18.06 17.89
C ARG A 140 -3.98 17.11 17.02
N GLN A 141 -4.65 17.64 15.99
CA GLN A 141 -5.38 16.86 15.00
C GLN A 141 -4.43 15.98 14.15
N ALA A 142 -3.26 16.50 13.74
CA ALA A 142 -2.23 15.71 13.05
C ALA A 142 -1.66 14.59 13.94
N GLN A 143 -1.40 14.86 15.23
CA GLN A 143 -0.95 13.84 16.20
C GLN A 143 -1.99 12.73 16.42
N GLN A 144 -3.29 13.08 16.46
CA GLN A 144 -4.38 12.09 16.50
C GLN A 144 -4.41 11.24 15.22
N ARG A 145 -4.20 11.83 14.03
CA ARG A 145 -4.08 11.07 12.77
C ARG A 145 -2.84 10.17 12.72
N VAL A 146 -1.69 10.60 13.24
CA VAL A 146 -0.49 9.77 13.41
C VAL A 146 -0.77 8.56 14.30
N ALA A 147 -1.48 8.76 15.42
CA ALA A 147 -1.81 7.69 16.35
C ALA A 147 -2.85 6.70 15.78
N LYS A 148 -3.87 7.18 15.06
CA LYS A 148 -4.92 6.33 14.45
C LYS A 148 -4.42 5.59 13.21
N TRP A 149 -3.65 6.27 12.36
CA TRP A 149 -3.18 5.75 11.06
C TRP A 149 -1.70 6.10 10.84
N PRO A 150 -0.75 5.44 11.53
CA PRO A 150 0.67 5.66 11.32
C PRO A 150 1.09 5.27 9.90
N VAL A 151 1.97 6.05 9.27
CA VAL A 151 2.53 5.73 7.94
C VAL A 151 3.21 4.36 7.94
N PRO A 152 2.88 3.46 6.99
CA PRO A 152 3.51 2.15 6.89
C PRO A 152 5.04 2.25 6.70
N LYS A 153 5.77 1.28 7.26
CA LYS A 153 7.23 1.21 7.08
C LYS A 153 7.58 1.16 5.59
N ASN A 154 8.67 1.83 5.23
CA ASN A 154 9.27 1.85 3.89
C ASN A 154 8.40 2.51 2.79
N VAL A 155 7.41 3.35 3.11
CA VAL A 155 6.73 4.20 2.12
C VAL A 155 7.65 5.33 1.66
N ALA A 156 8.02 5.31 0.37
CA ALA A 156 8.81 6.36 -0.29
C ALA A 156 7.95 7.57 -0.66
N PHE A 157 6.83 7.33 -1.33
CA PHE A 157 5.85 8.34 -1.75
C PHE A 157 4.44 7.74 -1.76
N ILE A 158 3.44 8.63 -1.77
CA ILE A 158 2.05 8.32 -2.12
C ILE A 158 1.66 9.35 -3.16
N PHE A 159 1.06 8.91 -4.27
CA PHE A 159 0.53 9.76 -5.32
C PHE A 159 -0.92 9.35 -5.58
N CYS A 160 -1.84 10.32 -5.61
CA CYS A 160 -3.26 10.09 -5.82
C CYS A 160 -3.77 10.88 -7.02
N GLN A 161 -4.65 10.25 -7.79
CA GLN A 161 -5.40 10.85 -8.89
C GLN A 161 -6.91 10.67 -8.62
N ASN A 162 -7.76 10.94 -9.60
CA ASN A 162 -9.18 10.64 -9.46
C ASN A 162 -9.40 9.13 -9.21
N ALA A 163 -10.20 8.79 -8.21
CA ALA A 163 -10.58 7.44 -7.78
C ALA A 163 -9.44 6.45 -7.40
N ALA A 164 -8.15 6.76 -7.60
CA ALA A 164 -7.06 5.81 -7.39
C ALA A 164 -5.80 6.44 -6.81
N CYS A 165 -5.01 5.65 -6.07
CA CYS A 165 -3.72 6.05 -5.51
C CYS A 165 -2.66 4.96 -5.71
N VAL A 166 -1.39 5.38 -5.81
CA VAL A 166 -0.22 4.50 -5.82
C VAL A 166 0.73 4.85 -4.67
N ILE A 167 1.21 3.82 -3.98
CA ILE A 167 2.13 3.88 -2.85
C ILE A 167 3.45 3.24 -3.31
N GLY A 168 4.52 4.03 -3.39
CA GLY A 168 5.84 3.56 -3.79
C GLY A 168 6.69 3.14 -2.60
N LYS A 169 7.40 2.01 -2.69
CA LYS A 169 8.25 1.48 -1.62
C LYS A 169 9.69 1.96 -1.75
N THR A 170 10.38 2.25 -0.64
CA THR A 170 11.77 2.74 -0.66
C THR A 170 12.70 1.74 -1.32
N THR A 171 13.52 2.21 -2.26
CA THR A 171 14.53 1.43 -2.99
C THR A 171 15.66 0.89 -2.11
N ASN A 172 16.01 1.63 -1.06
CA ASN A 172 17.07 1.23 -0.14
C ASN A 172 16.59 0.13 0.82
N ASN A 173 17.26 -1.02 0.78
CA ASN A 173 17.26 -1.96 1.90
C ASN A 173 17.89 -1.26 3.12
N ILE A 174 17.07 -0.89 4.10
CA ILE A 174 17.55 -0.38 5.39
C ILE A 174 18.09 -1.56 6.21
N ARG A 175 19.28 -2.06 5.83
CA ARG A 175 20.27 -2.40 6.86
C ARG A 175 20.43 -1.14 7.70
N ALA A 176 20.33 -1.28 9.02
CA ALA A 176 20.25 -0.13 9.91
C ALA A 176 21.39 0.86 9.61
N ARG A 177 21.05 2.16 9.50
CA ARG A 177 22.07 3.20 9.60
C ARG A 177 22.68 3.07 11.00
N SER A 178 23.86 2.46 11.08
CA SER A 178 24.67 2.48 12.28
C SER A 178 24.84 3.93 12.74
N THR A 179 24.58 4.15 14.02
CA THR A 179 25.08 5.25 14.87
C THR A 179 25.79 6.40 14.15
N PHE A 180 25.24 7.62 14.27
CA PHE A 180 25.89 8.86 13.85
C PHE A 180 27.39 8.87 14.20
N GLY A 181 28.24 8.77 13.18
CA GLY A 181 29.66 9.07 13.32
C GLY A 181 29.84 10.59 13.46
N ALA A 182 30.44 11.03 14.57
CA ALA A 182 30.72 12.44 14.78
C ALA A 182 31.95 12.87 13.95
N GLY A 183 31.82 13.99 13.23
CA GLY A 183 32.88 14.59 12.43
C GLY A 183 32.44 14.90 10.99
N LYS A 184 32.84 16.02 10.37
CA LYS A 184 33.65 17.16 10.85
C LYS A 184 33.00 18.47 10.38
N GLY A 185 33.34 19.59 11.03
CA GLY A 185 32.75 20.90 10.74
C GLY A 185 33.12 21.48 9.37
N CYS A 186 32.38 22.50 8.94
CA CYS A 186 32.66 23.24 7.72
C CYS A 186 34.02 23.97 7.78
N PRO A 187 34.82 23.98 6.69
CA PRO A 187 35.95 24.88 6.59
C PRO A 187 35.46 26.34 6.47
N ALA A 188 36.24 27.27 7.02
CA ALA A 188 36.02 28.70 6.83
C ALA A 188 36.55 29.14 5.45
N PRO A 189 36.02 30.24 4.87
CA PRO A 189 36.58 30.82 3.64
C PRO A 189 37.99 31.37 3.90
N GLU A 190 38.87 31.24 2.90
CA GLU A 190 40.18 31.88 2.89
C GLU A 190 40.06 33.39 2.61
N LYS A 191 41.13 34.14 2.88
CA LYS A 191 41.17 35.61 2.84
C LYS A 191 41.75 36.15 1.53
#